data_AF-A0A915PP49-F1
#
_entry.id   AF-A0A915PP49-F1
#
_cell.length_a   1.000
_cell.length_b   1.000
_cell.length_c   1.000
_cell.angle_alpha   90.00
_cell.angle_beta   90.00
_cell.angle_gamma   90.00
#
_symmetry.space_group_name_H-M   'P 1'
#
loop_
_entity.id
_entity.type
_entity.pdbx_description
1 polymer ?
#
loop_
_entity_poly.entity_id
_entity_poly.type
_entity_poly.pdbx_seq_one_letter_code
_entity_poly.pdbx_strand_id
1 'polypeptide(L)'
;MKVLIGILVFLLFTVNANQACRVRGKIYEDGDTWIERNFEFECIESIDGSWRTKITACLAPGGFRISVGTEFIEAGMKYTCTKEPGGRVKFAYNPV
;
A
#
# COMPACT_ATOMS: atom_id res chain seq x y z
N MET A 1 -39.31 0.40 37.21
CA MET A 1 -39.19 -0.45 35.99
C MET A 1 -39.29 0.38 34.71
N LYS A 2 -38.49 1.45 34.57
CA LYS A 2 -38.35 2.24 33.32
C LYS A 2 -36.87 2.54 32.98
N VAL A 3 -35.94 2.00 33.78
CA VAL A 3 -34.49 2.20 33.63
C VAL A 3 -33.84 1.03 32.89
N LEU A 4 -34.52 -0.11 32.79
CA LEU A 4 -34.04 -1.31 32.10
C LEU A 4 -34.14 -1.21 30.56
N ILE A 5 -34.98 -0.30 30.04
CA ILE A 5 -35.16 -0.12 28.60
C ILE A 5 -34.08 0.80 28.01
N GLY A 6 -33.50 1.72 28.81
CA GLY A 6 -32.45 2.63 28.34
C GLY A 6 -31.05 2.00 28.23
N ILE A 7 -30.81 0.89 28.92
CA ILE A 7 -29.48 0.22 28.97
C ILE A 7 -29.28 -0.69 27.75
N LEU A 8 -30.36 -1.23 27.16
CA LEU A 8 -30.29 -2.11 25.99
C LEU A 8 -29.93 -1.37 24.69
N VAL A 9 -30.13 -0.05 24.63
CA VAL A 9 -29.92 0.77 23.42
C VAL A 9 -28.46 1.25 23.30
N PHE A 10 -27.66 1.15 24.36
CA PHE A 10 -26.27 1.62 24.39
C PHE A 10 -25.24 0.60 23.83
N LEU A 11 -25.67 -0.62 23.48
CA LEU A 11 -24.79 -1.71 23.00
C LEU A 11 -24.73 -1.85 21.46
N LEU A 12 -25.34 -0.93 20.71
CA LEU A 12 -25.31 -0.92 19.23
C LEU A 12 -24.38 0.15 18.65
N PHE A 13 -23.33 0.55 19.38
CA PHE A 13 -22.19 1.19 18.73
C PHE A 13 -21.36 0.10 18.05
N THR A 14 -21.77 -0.29 16.84
CA THR A 14 -20.87 -1.01 15.96
C THR A 14 -19.68 -0.10 15.71
N VAL A 15 -18.53 -0.44 16.29
CA VAL A 15 -17.26 0.16 15.88
C VAL A 15 -17.07 -0.30 14.44
N ASN A 16 -17.43 0.57 13.49
CA ASN A 16 -16.99 0.43 12.11
C ASN A 16 -15.48 0.63 12.17
N ALA A 17 -14.74 -0.46 12.39
CA ALA A 17 -13.34 -0.49 12.07
C ALA A 17 -13.31 -0.33 10.55
N ASN A 18 -13.17 0.92 10.07
CA ASN A 18 -12.78 1.16 8.70
C ASN A 18 -11.53 0.31 8.47
N GLN A 19 -11.69 -0.66 7.59
CA GLN A 19 -10.60 -1.47 7.10
C GLN A 19 -9.65 -0.49 6.39
N ALA A 20 -8.36 -0.59 6.73
CA ALA A 20 -7.33 0.34 6.29
C ALA A 20 -5.95 -0.23 6.59
N CYS A 21 -5.00 0.02 5.71
CA CYS A 21 -3.59 -0.18 6.00
C CYS A 21 -3.09 0.85 7.00
N ARG A 22 -2.48 0.37 8.09
CA ARG A 22 -1.88 1.23 9.12
C ARG A 22 -0.37 1.18 9.05
N VAL A 23 0.21 2.14 8.36
CA VAL A 23 1.66 2.19 8.11
C VAL A 23 2.26 3.40 8.81
N ARG A 24 3.09 3.15 9.83
CA ARG A 24 3.80 4.19 10.61
C ARG A 24 2.89 5.32 11.13
N GLY A 25 1.71 4.95 11.64
CA GLY A 25 0.73 5.90 12.18
C GLY A 25 -0.13 6.61 11.13
N LYS A 26 0.09 6.35 9.83
CA LYS A 26 -0.81 6.79 8.75
C LYS A 26 -1.83 5.70 8.43
N ILE A 27 -2.99 6.14 7.98
CA ILE A 27 -4.11 5.29 7.54
C ILE A 27 -4.24 5.48 6.03
N TYR A 28 -4.32 4.35 5.31
CA TYR A 28 -4.56 4.29 3.87
C TYR A 28 -5.73 3.35 3.63
N GLU A 29 -6.72 3.77 2.84
CA GLU A 29 -7.88 2.96 2.45
C GLU A 29 -7.50 1.94 1.36
N ASP A 30 -8.36 0.94 1.11
CA ASP A 30 -8.13 -0.03 0.05
C ASP A 30 -7.88 0.64 -1.31
N GLY A 31 -6.81 0.23 -1.99
CA GLY A 31 -6.39 0.80 -3.26
C GLY A 31 -5.64 2.12 -3.16
N ASP A 32 -5.54 2.75 -1.98
CA ASP A 32 -4.70 3.93 -1.80
C ASP A 32 -3.26 3.62 -2.17
N THR A 33 -2.63 4.58 -2.86
CA THR A 33 -1.22 4.51 -3.22
C THR A 33 -0.44 5.64 -2.58
N TRP A 34 0.79 5.34 -2.18
CA TRP A 34 1.72 6.34 -1.69
C TRP A 34 3.14 6.02 -2.08
N ILE A 35 3.98 7.06 -2.09
CA ILE A 35 5.40 6.92 -2.38
C ILE A 35 6.17 6.94 -1.07
N GLU A 36 7.06 5.96 -0.90
CA GLU A 36 8.09 6.00 0.13
C GLU A 36 9.45 5.69 -0.49
N ARG A 37 10.38 6.65 -0.39
CA ARG A 37 11.68 6.62 -1.10
C ARG A 37 11.45 6.49 -2.61
N ASN A 38 11.86 5.36 -3.20
CA ASN A 38 11.77 5.11 -4.63
C ASN A 38 10.73 4.05 -4.96
N PHE A 39 9.77 3.79 -4.05
CA PHE A 39 8.77 2.75 -4.24
C PHE A 39 7.37 3.32 -4.07
N GLU A 40 6.51 2.98 -5.01
CA GLU A 40 5.07 3.16 -4.91
C GLU A 40 4.50 1.93 -4.22
N PHE A 41 3.74 2.17 -3.15
CA PHE A 41 3.02 1.17 -2.40
C PHE A 41 1.51 1.31 -2.68
N GLU A 42 0.81 0.19 -2.58
CA GLU A 42 -0.65 0.06 -2.66
C GLU A 42 -1.14 -0.63 -1.39
N CYS A 43 -2.19 -0.08 -0.77
CA CYS A 43 -2.92 -0.77 0.28
C CYS A 43 -3.85 -1.81 -0.37
N ILE A 44 -3.81 -3.04 0.14
CA ILE A 44 -4.72 -4.09 -0.28
C ILE A 44 -5.38 -4.68 0.97
N GLU A 45 -6.67 -4.46 1.08
CA GLU A 45 -7.53 -5.03 2.10
C GLU A 45 -8.13 -6.35 1.62
N SER A 46 -8.40 -7.23 2.57
CA SER A 46 -9.02 -8.52 2.36
C SER A 46 -10.37 -8.55 3.05
N ILE A 47 -11.29 -9.37 2.55
CA ILE A 47 -12.68 -9.47 3.04
C ILE A 47 -12.74 -9.85 4.54
N ASP A 48 -11.72 -10.55 5.04
CA ASP A 48 -11.59 -10.92 6.46
C ASP A 48 -11.10 -9.77 7.35
N GLY A 49 -10.94 -8.56 6.79
CA GLY A 49 -10.44 -7.38 7.49
C GLY A 49 -8.92 -7.36 7.65
N SER A 50 -8.20 -8.38 7.15
CA SER A 50 -6.75 -8.32 7.06
C SER A 50 -6.32 -7.38 5.94
N TRP A 51 -5.12 -6.82 6.07
CA TRP A 51 -4.57 -5.92 5.05
C TRP A 51 -3.10 -6.22 4.83
N ARG A 52 -2.60 -5.86 3.64
CA ARG A 52 -1.19 -5.92 3.29
C ARG A 52 -0.83 -4.74 2.40
N THR A 53 0.44 -4.35 2.45
CA THR A 53 1.00 -3.40 1.49
C THR A 53 1.66 -4.14 0.35
N LYS A 54 1.55 -3.63 -0.87
CA LYS A 54 2.21 -4.18 -2.05
C LYS A 54 3.00 -3.09 -2.76
N ILE A 55 4.23 -3.40 -3.18
CA ILE A 55 4.97 -2.49 -4.07
C ILE A 55 4.43 -2.69 -5.49
N THR A 56 3.96 -1.61 -6.10
CA THR A 56 3.37 -1.59 -7.46
C THR A 56 4.31 -1.00 -8.49
N ALA A 57 5.20 -0.10 -8.07
CA ALA A 57 6.17 0.53 -8.94
C ALA A 57 7.46 0.95 -8.21
N CYS A 58 8.52 1.15 -8.98
CA CYS A 58 9.72 1.87 -8.57
C CYS A 58 9.73 3.24 -9.24
N LEU A 59 10.26 4.26 -8.58
CA LEU A 59 10.44 5.59 -9.17
C LEU A 59 11.91 5.83 -9.48
N ALA A 60 12.20 6.11 -10.75
CA ALA A 60 13.49 6.59 -11.21
C ALA A 60 13.66 8.09 -10.88
N PRO A 61 14.90 8.63 -10.95
CA PRO A 61 15.15 10.06 -10.85
C PRO A 61 14.22 10.85 -11.78
N GLY A 62 13.71 11.99 -11.31
CA GLY A 62 12.71 12.78 -12.05
C GLY A 62 11.26 12.29 -11.88
N GLY A 63 11.02 11.24 -11.09
CA GLY A 63 9.68 10.75 -10.76
C GLY A 63 9.11 9.77 -11.79
N PHE A 64 9.91 9.29 -12.74
CA PHE A 64 9.45 8.35 -13.75
C PHE A 64 9.06 7.01 -13.12
N ARG A 65 7.82 6.59 -13.35
CA ARG A 65 7.22 5.40 -12.77
C ARG A 65 7.54 4.14 -13.57
N ILE A 66 8.16 3.16 -12.93
CA ILE A 66 8.49 1.85 -13.50
C ILE A 66 7.62 0.79 -12.81
N SER A 67 6.69 0.18 -13.53
CA SER A 67 5.89 -0.91 -12.98
C SER A 67 6.78 -2.08 -12.52
N VAL A 68 6.37 -2.76 -11.45
CA VAL A 68 7.10 -3.96 -10.99
C VAL A 68 7.15 -5.01 -12.11
N GLY A 69 8.33 -5.56 -12.34
CA GLY A 69 8.61 -6.52 -13.40
C GLY A 69 9.03 -5.90 -14.73
N THR A 70 9.06 -4.56 -14.83
CA THR A 70 9.43 -3.87 -16.07
C THR A 70 10.77 -3.14 -15.96
N GLU A 71 11.25 -2.70 -17.11
CA GLU A 71 12.46 -1.90 -17.28
C GLU A 71 12.23 -0.82 -18.34
N PHE A 72 13.04 0.23 -18.31
CA PHE A 72 13.09 1.21 -19.39
C PHE A 72 14.53 1.72 -19.56
N ILE A 73 14.81 2.26 -20.74
CA ILE A 73 16.10 2.85 -21.10
C ILE A 73 15.90 4.31 -21.44
N GLU A 74 16.68 5.18 -20.82
CA GLU A 74 16.69 6.60 -21.10
C GLU A 74 18.12 7.13 -20.95
N ALA A 75 18.55 7.99 -21.89
CA ALA A 75 19.86 8.67 -21.85
C ALA A 75 21.07 7.73 -21.61
N GLY A 76 21.06 6.53 -22.19
CA GLY A 76 22.15 5.55 -22.02
C GLY A 76 22.18 4.86 -20.65
N MET A 77 21.10 4.98 -19.87
CA MET A 77 20.91 4.29 -18.60
C MET A 77 19.71 3.34 -18.69
N LYS A 78 19.89 2.11 -18.23
CA LYS A 78 18.82 1.14 -18.03
C LYS A 78 18.37 1.15 -16.58
N TYR A 79 17.08 1.31 -16.36
CA TYR A 79 16.44 1.27 -15.05
C TYR A 79 15.55 0.03 -14.93
N THR A 80 15.61 -0.66 -13.81
CA THR A 80 14.83 -1.88 -13.57
C THR A 80 14.07 -1.82 -12.25
N CYS A 81 12.85 -2.37 -12.25
CA CYS A 81 12.06 -2.59 -11.05
C CYS A 81 11.75 -4.09 -10.93
N THR A 82 12.68 -4.86 -10.36
CA THR A 82 12.64 -6.32 -10.39
C THR A 82 11.90 -6.88 -9.18
N LYS A 83 10.94 -7.78 -9.41
CA LYS A 83 10.34 -8.60 -8.36
C LYS A 83 11.28 -9.74 -8.00
N GLU A 84 11.66 -9.82 -6.74
CA GLU A 84 12.50 -10.88 -6.17
C GLU A 84 11.64 -11.96 -5.47
N PRO A 85 12.21 -13.15 -5.21
CA PRO A 85 11.57 -14.16 -4.37
C PRO A 85 11.17 -13.58 -3.00
N GLY A 86 10.08 -14.12 -2.43
CA GLY A 86 9.56 -13.65 -1.14
C GLY A 86 8.84 -12.29 -1.19
N GLY A 87 8.52 -11.77 -2.38
CA GLY A 87 7.73 -10.54 -2.53
C GLY A 87 8.54 -9.25 -2.38
N ARG A 88 9.87 -9.35 -2.30
CA ARG A 88 10.77 -8.20 -2.34
C ARG A 88 10.76 -7.54 -3.72
N VAL A 89 11.05 -6.25 -3.77
CA VAL A 89 11.24 -5.52 -5.02
C VAL A 89 12.56 -4.77 -4.96
N LYS A 90 13.35 -4.89 -6.03
CA LYS A 90 14.64 -4.24 -6.19
C LYS A 90 14.58 -3.22 -7.31
N PHE A 91 14.86 -1.97 -6.96
CA PHE A 91 15.15 -0.90 -7.92
C PHE A 91 16.65 -0.90 -8.22
N ALA A 92 17.05 -0.85 -9.49
CA ALA A 92 18.44 -0.72 -9.91
C ALA A 92 18.56 0.11 -11.20
N TYR A 93 19.75 0.68 -11.41
CA TYR A 93 20.09 1.40 -12.64
C TYR A 93 21.55 1.15 -13.01
N ASN A 94 21.82 0.97 -14.31
CA ASN A 94 23.16 0.72 -14.83
C ASN A 94 23.29 1.36 -16.23
N PRO A 95 24.49 1.81 -16.64
CA PRO A 95 24.77 2.17 -18.03
C PRO A 95 24.44 1.01 -18.98
N VAL A 96 23.93 1.33 -20.16
CA VAL A 96 23.65 0.34 -21.25
C VAL A 96 24.86 0.17 -22.14
#